data_AF-A0A7Y2JNP1-F1
#
_entry.id   AF-A0A7Y2JNP1-F1
#
_cell.length_a   1.000
_cell.length_b   1.000
_cell.length_c   1.000
_cell.angle_alpha   90.00
_cell.angle_beta   90.00
_cell.angle_gamma   90.00
#
_symmetry.space_group_name_H-M   'P 1'
#
loop_
_entity.id
_entity.type
_entity.pdbx_description
1 polymer ?
#
loop_
_entity_poly.entity_id
_entity_poly.type
_entity_poly.pdbx_seq_one_letter_code
_entity_poly.pdbx_strand_id
1 'polypeptide(L)'
;MRLDVWTIGARLNDVAWGAFEGLVNGSASADEAMGPKLNHGSVVGPVANRIAGASFDLEGRRYSFPANEGHSTLLHSGTRSL
;
A
#
# COMPACT_ATOMS: atom_id res chain seq x y z
N MET A 1 -25.49 0.55 -2.45
CA MET A 1 -24.04 0.40 -2.23
C MET A 1 -23.43 1.79 -2.19
N ARG A 2 -22.53 2.06 -1.24
CA ARG A 2 -21.76 3.30 -1.13
C ARG A 2 -20.28 2.94 -1.04
N LEU A 3 -19.44 3.71 -1.71
CA LEU A 3 -17.99 3.62 -1.62
C LEU A 3 -17.45 4.96 -1.13
N ASP A 4 -16.52 4.93 -0.18
CA ASP A 4 -15.66 6.07 0.15
C ASP A 4 -14.27 5.78 -0.43
N VAL A 5 -13.81 6.65 -1.33
CA VAL A 5 -12.52 6.50 -2.01
C VAL A 5 -11.71 7.76 -1.79
N TRP A 6 -10.51 7.60 -1.25
CA TRP A 6 -9.60 8.71 -0.97
C TRP A 6 -8.54 8.83 -2.07
N THR A 7 -8.13 10.06 -2.37
CA THR A 7 -7.04 10.32 -3.32
C THR A 7 -5.68 9.87 -2.79
N ILE A 8 -5.52 9.79 -1.46
CA ILE A 8 -4.32 9.25 -0.82
C ILE A 8 -4.24 7.75 -1.10
N GLY A 9 -3.29 7.34 -1.95
CA GLY A 9 -3.08 5.94 -2.30
C GLY A 9 -4.23 5.29 -3.10
N ALA A 10 -5.08 6.11 -3.75
CA ALA A 10 -6.30 5.65 -4.44
C ALA A 10 -7.12 4.64 -3.60
N ARG A 11 -7.25 4.94 -2.30
CA ARG A 11 -7.71 3.99 -1.28
C ARG A 11 -9.21 3.78 -1.31
N LEU A 12 -9.64 2.53 -1.19
CA LEU A 12 -10.98 2.18 -0.74
C LEU A 12 -11.07 2.30 0.79
N ASN A 13 -11.65 3.40 1.28
CA ASN A 13 -11.67 3.74 2.69
C ASN A 13 -12.91 3.21 3.41
N ASP A 14 -14.06 3.13 2.74
CA ASP A 14 -15.28 2.52 3.27
C ASP A 14 -16.09 1.84 2.15
N VAL A 15 -16.83 0.79 2.53
CA VAL A 15 -17.84 0.13 1.69
C VAL A 15 -19.08 -0.09 2.55
N ALA A 16 -20.22 0.37 2.06
CA ALA A 16 -21.53 0.02 2.62
C ALA A 16 -22.39 -0.71 1.60
N TRP A 17 -23.07 -1.76 2.05
CA TRP A 17 -24.00 -2.55 1.25
C TRP A 17 -25.26 -2.88 2.05
N GLY A 18 -26.39 -2.30 1.64
CA GLY A 18 -27.69 -2.62 2.24
C GLY A 18 -27.74 -2.06 3.66
N ALA A 19 -27.95 -2.94 4.65
CA ALA A 19 -27.91 -2.57 6.06
C ALA A 19 -26.51 -2.66 6.68
N PHE A 20 -25.49 -3.10 5.92
CA PHE A 20 -24.13 -3.24 6.41
C PHE A 20 -23.30 -2.00 6.07
N GLU A 21 -22.64 -1.46 7.08
CA GLU A 21 -21.76 -0.29 7.02
C GLU A 21 -20.36 -0.68 7.52
N GLY A 22 -19.31 0.03 7.12
CA GLY A 22 -17.96 -0.21 7.64
C GLY A 22 -17.37 -1.57 7.24
N LEU A 23 -17.66 -2.06 6.02
CA LEU A 23 -17.25 -3.40 5.59
C LEU A 23 -15.73 -3.55 5.36
N VAL A 24 -14.98 -2.45 5.41
CA VAL A 24 -13.52 -2.42 5.30
C VAL A 24 -12.91 -1.64 6.47
N ASN A 25 -11.67 -1.96 6.81
CA ASN A 25 -10.93 -1.29 7.87
C ASN A 25 -10.26 0.00 7.35
N GLY A 26 -11.06 1.04 7.14
CA GLY A 26 -10.63 2.36 6.68
C GLY A 26 -9.83 3.16 7.70
N SER A 27 -9.45 4.38 7.33
CA SER A 27 -8.82 5.37 8.20
C SER A 27 -9.80 6.50 8.54
N ALA A 28 -9.67 7.04 9.75
CA ALA A 28 -10.38 8.21 10.23
C ALA A 28 -9.65 9.53 9.88
N SER A 29 -8.34 9.47 9.56
CA SER A 29 -7.53 10.65 9.21
C SER A 29 -6.46 10.34 8.17
N ALA A 30 -5.91 11.40 7.55
CA ALA A 30 -4.79 11.29 6.63
C ALA A 30 -3.51 10.76 7.30
N ASP A 31 -3.24 11.14 8.56
CA ASP A 31 -2.08 10.64 9.31
C ASP A 31 -2.17 9.14 9.58
N GLU A 32 -3.37 8.65 9.92
CA GLU A 32 -3.60 7.22 10.06
C GLU A 32 -3.42 6.51 8.71
N ALA A 33 -3.90 7.14 7.63
CA ALA A 33 -3.79 6.62 6.27
C ALA A 33 -2.35 6.51 5.78
N MET A 34 -1.49 7.48 6.09
CA MET A 34 -0.08 7.50 5.67
C MET A 34 0.87 6.82 6.67
N GLY A 35 0.37 6.43 7.84
CA GLY A 35 1.15 5.77 8.90
C GLY A 35 0.72 4.32 9.10
N PRO A 36 0.10 3.99 10.25
CA PRO A 36 -0.17 2.61 10.65
C PRO A 36 -1.08 1.85 9.69
N LYS A 37 -1.94 2.54 8.92
CA LYS A 37 -2.84 1.92 7.93
C LYS A 37 -2.39 2.13 6.49
N LEU A 38 -1.10 2.39 6.23
CA LEU A 38 -0.54 2.66 4.89
C LEU A 38 -1.13 1.76 3.79
N ASN A 39 -1.14 0.44 4.03
CA ASN A 39 -1.53 -0.57 3.05
C ASN A 39 -3.02 -0.96 3.11
N HIS A 40 -3.81 -0.40 4.04
CA HIS A 40 -5.21 -0.77 4.20
C HIS A 40 -6.04 -0.13 3.10
N GLY A 41 -6.59 -0.96 2.20
CA GLY A 41 -7.46 -0.51 1.11
C GLY A 41 -6.78 0.33 0.04
N SER A 42 -5.48 0.62 0.16
CA SER A 42 -4.71 1.39 -0.83
C SER A 42 -4.27 0.54 -2.01
N VAL A 43 -4.05 1.21 -3.13
CA VAL A 43 -3.39 0.63 -4.29
C VAL A 43 -1.88 0.67 -4.03
N VAL A 44 -1.27 -0.48 -3.77
CA VAL A 44 0.17 -0.62 -3.51
C VAL A 44 0.96 -0.75 -4.81
N GLY A 45 2.05 0.00 -4.97
CA GLY A 45 2.87 -0.08 -6.18
C GLY A 45 4.15 0.75 -6.17
N PRO A 46 4.95 0.70 -7.25
CA PRO A 46 4.67 0.03 -8.53
C PRO A 46 4.68 -1.51 -8.50
N VAL A 47 5.41 -2.12 -7.57
CA VAL A 47 5.45 -3.58 -7.40
C VAL A 47 4.83 -3.96 -6.06
N ALA A 48 3.77 -4.77 -6.13
CA ALA A 48 3.16 -5.36 -4.95
C ALA A 48 3.99 -6.54 -4.42
N ASN A 49 3.94 -6.77 -3.11
CA ASN A 49 4.63 -7.85 -2.41
C ASN A 49 6.15 -7.71 -2.45
N ARG A 50 6.89 -8.83 -2.40
CA ARG A 50 8.31 -8.89 -2.05
C ARG A 50 9.23 -8.93 -3.27
N ILE A 51 10.26 -8.10 -3.23
CA ILE A 51 11.47 -8.20 -4.06
C ILE A 51 12.62 -8.63 -3.13
N ALA A 52 13.15 -9.82 -3.38
CA ALA A 52 14.25 -10.41 -2.62
C ALA A 52 15.55 -9.59 -2.80
N GLY A 53 16.32 -9.46 -1.73
CA GLY A 53 17.57 -8.67 -1.74
C GLY A 53 17.37 -7.18 -2.03
N ALA A 54 16.13 -6.68 -1.92
CA ALA A 54 15.72 -5.31 -2.22
C ALA A 54 16.30 -4.77 -3.53
N SER A 55 16.49 -5.65 -4.53
CA SER A 55 17.11 -5.31 -5.80
C SER A 55 16.64 -6.21 -6.92
N PHE A 56 16.69 -5.69 -8.14
CA PHE A 56 16.39 -6.44 -9.35
C PHE A 56 17.22 -5.90 -10.51
N ASP A 57 17.38 -6.73 -11.55
CA ASP A 57 18.05 -6.33 -12.79
C ASP A 57 17.00 -6.01 -13.85
N LEU A 58 17.20 -4.90 -14.56
CA LEU A 58 16.37 -4.49 -15.68
C LEU A 58 17.30 -3.96 -16.78
N GLU A 59 17.19 -4.53 -17.98
CA GLU A 59 18.00 -4.15 -19.15
C GLU A 59 19.52 -4.14 -18.88
N GLY A 60 19.99 -5.13 -18.11
CA GLY A 60 21.41 -5.26 -17.78
C GLY A 60 21.90 -4.29 -16.69
N ARG A 61 21.02 -3.50 -16.09
CA ARG A 61 21.34 -2.61 -14.97
C ARG A 61 20.69 -3.12 -13.69
N ARG A 62 21.49 -3.17 -12.61
CA ARG A 62 21.00 -3.47 -11.27
C ARG A 62 20.42 -2.23 -10.59
N TYR A 63 19.20 -2.36 -10.07
CA TYR A 63 18.53 -1.37 -9.25
C TYR A 63 18.42 -1.89 -7.83
N SER A 64 18.85 -1.09 -6.86
CA SER A 64 18.81 -1.43 -5.43
C SER A 64 18.01 -0.38 -4.67
N PHE A 65 17.23 -0.83 -3.69
CA PHE A 65 16.35 -0.01 -2.88
C PHE A 65 16.60 -0.28 -1.39
N PRO A 66 16.23 0.65 -0.49
CA PRO A 66 16.20 0.37 0.93
C PRO A 66 15.23 -0.78 1.23
N ALA A 67 15.70 -1.81 1.94
CA ALA A 67 14.83 -2.85 2.47
C ALA A 67 13.94 -2.29 3.58
N ASN A 68 12.67 -2.67 3.58
CA ASN A 68 11.68 -2.32 4.62
C ASN A 68 11.11 -3.55 5.35
N GLU A 69 11.52 -4.76 4.96
CA GLU A 69 11.15 -6.00 5.66
C GLU A 69 12.40 -6.87 5.86
N GLY A 70 12.65 -7.34 7.10
CA GLY A 70 13.69 -8.31 7.41
C GLY A 70 15.11 -7.94 6.93
N HIS A 71 15.43 -6.64 6.88
CA HIS A 71 16.71 -6.06 6.44
C HIS A 71 17.17 -6.35 5.00
N SER A 72 16.45 -7.17 4.25
CA SER A 72 16.87 -7.67 2.94
C SER A 72 15.76 -7.65 1.89
N THR A 73 14.51 -7.41 2.29
CA THR A 73 13.36 -7.48 1.39
C THR A 73 12.78 -6.08 1.16
N LEU A 74 12.50 -5.77 -0.11
CA LEU A 74 11.67 -4.65 -0.49
C LEU A 74 10.23 -5.16 -0.61
N LEU A 75 9.39 -4.80 0.34
CA LEU A 75 7.98 -5.11 0.40
C LEU A 75 7.16 -3.92 -0.09
N HIS A 76 6.23 -4.16 -1.03
CA HIS A 76 5.29 -3.16 -1.55
C HIS A 76 5.98 -1.87 -2.00
N SER A 77 7.11 -1.98 -2.72
CA SER A 77 7.87 -0.81 -3.20
C SER A 77 8.39 0.14 -2.10
N GLY A 78 8.44 -0.33 -0.85
CA GLY A 78 9.09 0.38 0.24
C GLY A 78 8.27 1.56 0.76
N THR A 79 8.97 2.63 1.15
CA THR A 79 8.34 3.84 1.73
C THR A 79 7.62 4.72 0.70
N ARG A 80 7.65 4.35 -0.58
CA ARG A 80 6.99 5.06 -1.70
C ARG A 80 5.84 4.26 -2.30
N SER A 81 5.18 3.42 -1.49
CA SER A 81 4.11 2.52 -1.92
C SER A 81 2.81 3.23 -2.32
N LEU A 82 2.63 4.50 -1.95
CA LEU A 82 1.42 5.31 -2.16
C LEU A 82 1.67 6.45 -3.15
#